data_AF-A0A151CDZ7-F1
#
_entry.id   AF-A0A151CDZ7-F1
#
_cell.length_a   1.000
_cell.length_b   1.000
_cell.length_c   1.000
_cell.angle_alpha   90.00
_cell.angle_beta   90.00
_cell.angle_gamma   90.00
#
_symmetry.space_group_name_H-M   'P 1'
#
loop_
_entity.id
_entity.type
_entity.pdbx_description
1 polymer ?
#
loop_
_entity_poly.entity_id
_entity_poly.type
_entity_poly.pdbx_seq_one_letter_code
_entity_poly.pdbx_strand_id
1 'polypeptide(L)' 'MHKEKELTAEEQLAQYHKLKTELLQTYHKQKEALEYAVDNVEEGLIKEKREKLAKQIKALSAKIAELTAEESST' A
#
# COMPACT_ATOMS: atom_id res chain seq x y z
N MET A 1 -29.82 -13.38 -4.16
CA MET A 1 -28.50 -14.03 -3.95
C MET A 1 -27.44 -13.09 -4.47
N HIS A 2 -26.74 -12.37 -3.59
CA HIS A 2 -25.55 -11.64 -3.99
C HIS A 2 -24.45 -12.69 -4.16
N LYS A 3 -24.20 -13.11 -5.41
CA LYS A 3 -22.96 -13.81 -5.74
C LYS A 3 -21.86 -12.78 -5.58
N GLU A 4 -21.20 -12.78 -4.43
CA GLU A 4 -19.88 -12.18 -4.30
C GLU A 4 -19.03 -12.83 -5.38
N LYS A 5 -18.77 -12.06 -6.44
CA LYS A 5 -17.95 -12.51 -7.55
C LYS A 5 -16.53 -12.53 -7.00
N GLU A 6 -16.08 -13.70 -6.53
CA GLU A 6 -14.69 -13.90 -6.16
C GLU A 6 -13.84 -13.48 -7.35
N LEU A 7 -13.01 -12.46 -7.13
CA LEU A 7 -12.09 -11.95 -8.13
C LEU A 7 -11.13 -13.07 -8.53
N THR A 8 -10.84 -13.19 -9.82
CA THR A 8 -9.80 -14.10 -10.30
C THR A 8 -8.43 -13.72 -9.71
N ALA A 9 -7.49 -14.66 -9.66
CA ALA A 9 -6.14 -14.41 -9.12
C ALA A 9 -5.46 -13.22 -9.82
N GLU A 10 -5.61 -13.11 -11.14
CA GLU A 10 -5.11 -11.98 -11.94
C GLU A 10 -5.77 -10.64 -11.55
N GLU A 11 -7.10 -10.61 -11.37
CA GLU A 11 -7.81 -9.41 -10.93
C GLU A 11 -7.41 -9.00 -9.50
N GLN A 12 -7.17 -9.96 -8.60
CA GLN A 12 -6.69 -9.69 -7.24
C GLN A 12 -5.28 -9.11 -7.27
N LEU A 13 -4.38 -9.70 -8.06
CA LEU A 13 -3.01 -9.21 -8.23
C LEU A 13 -3.01 -7.77 -8.77
N ALA A 14 -3.80 -7.50 -9.81
CA ALA A 14 -3.95 -6.17 -10.38
C ALA A 14 -4.47 -5.14 -9.35
N GLN A 15 -5.44 -5.52 -8.52
CA GLN A 15 -5.92 -4.66 -7.42
C GLN A 15 -4.85 -4.40 -6.37
N TYR A 16 -4.07 -5.41 -5.97
CA TYR A 16 -2.98 -5.21 -5.03
C TYR A 16 -1.87 -4.31 -5.60
N HIS A 17 -1.53 -4.45 -6.88
CA HIS A 17 -0.59 -3.55 -7.56
C HIS A 17 -1.11 -2.10 -7.62
N LYS A 18 -2.39 -1.92 -7.92
CA LYS A 18 -3.03 -0.60 -7.91
C LYS A 18 -2.98 0.03 -6.52
N LEU A 19 -3.42 -0.71 -5.50
CA LEU A 19 -3.40 -0.25 -4.11
C LEU A 19 -1.97 0.09 -3.64
N LYS A 20 -0.97 -0.73 -4.02
CA LYS A 20 0.44 -0.46 -3.72
C LYS A 20 0.89 0.88 -4.30
N THR A 21 0.49 1.15 -5.54
CA THR A 21 0.83 2.39 -6.25
C THR A 21 0.19 3.60 -5.54
N GLU A 22 -1.07 3.51 -5.15
CA GLU A 22 -1.79 4.57 -4.42
C GLU A 22 -1.15 4.85 -3.04
N LEU A 23 -0.75 3.79 -2.33
CA LEU A 23 -0.04 3.93 -1.05
C LEU A 23 1.33 4.58 -1.23
N LEU A 24 2.08 4.22 -2.27
CA LEU A 24 3.38 4.83 -2.59
C LEU A 24 3.24 6.31 -2.94
N GLN A 25 2.23 6.68 -3.73
CA GLN A 25 1.95 8.08 -4.03
C GLN A 25 1.62 8.86 -2.76
N THR A 26 0.77 8.30 -1.89
CA THR A 26 0.44 8.93 -0.61
C THR A 26 1.69 9.08 0.27
N TYR A 27 2.52 8.05 0.35
CA TYR A 27 3.79 8.08 1.08
C TYR A 27 4.73 9.17 0.54
N HIS A 28 4.75 9.39 -0.77
CA HIS A 28 5.54 10.46 -1.39
C HIS A 28 5.00 11.85 -1.06
N LYS A 29 3.67 12.05 -1.14
CA LYS A 29 3.01 13.31 -0.74
C LYS A 29 3.26 13.67 0.73
N GLN A 30 3.30 12.68 1.61
CA GLN A 30 3.65 12.90 3.01
C GLN A 30 5.13 13.28 3.19
N LYS A 31 5.99 13.10 2.18
CA LYS A 31 7.39 13.57 2.21
C LYS A 31 7.43 15.07 1.98
N GLU A 32 6.67 15.52 0.99
CA GLU A 32 6.50 16.93 0.66
C GLU A 32 5.85 17.66 1.83
N ALA A 33 4.78 17.11 2.43
CA ALA A 33 4.15 17.67 3.61
C ALA A 33 5.12 17.81 4.80
N LEU A 34 6.05 16.86 4.97
CA LEU A 34 7.04 16.92 6.04
C LEU A 34 8.04 18.07 5.85
N GLU A 35 8.40 18.37 4.60
CA GLU A 35 9.31 19.47 4.25
C GLU A 35 8.72 20.84 4.60
N TYR A 36 7.39 20.96 4.56
CA TYR A 36 6.65 22.20 4.85
C TYR A 36 5.98 22.22 6.24
N ALA A 37 6.25 21.23 7.09
CA ALA A 37 5.66 21.17 8.42
C ALA A 37 6.09 22.40 9.24
N VAL A 38 5.14 23.10 9.83
CA VAL A 38 5.40 24.40 10.49
C VAL A 38 5.79 24.25 11.96
N ASP A 39 5.50 23.10 12.56
CA ASP A 39 5.85 22.79 13.94
C ASP A 39 6.17 21.30 14.17
N ASN A 40 6.74 21.01 15.34
CA ASN A 40 7.16 19.66 15.72
C ASN A 40 5.98 18.69 15.92
N VAL A 41 4.77 19.19 16.19
CA VAL A 41 3.58 18.36 16.37
C VAL A 41 3.10 17.86 15.02
N GLU A 42 2.98 18.76 14.04
CA GLU A 42 2.66 18.44 12.65
C GLU A 42 3.71 17.50 12.06
N GLU A 43 5.00 17.80 12.27
CA GLU A 43 6.11 16.95 11.82
C GLU A 43 5.98 15.52 12.40
N GLY A 44 5.70 15.40 13.69
CA GLY A 44 5.51 14.12 14.38
C GLY A 44 4.33 13.33 13.79
N LEU A 45 3.20 13.98 13.54
CA LEU A 45 2.02 13.35 12.94
C LEU A 45 2.29 12.86 11.51
N ILE A 46 3.03 13.64 10.71
CA ILE A 46 3.39 13.25 9.34
C ILE A 46 4.36 12.06 9.38
N LYS A 47 5.35 12.06 10.27
CA LYS A 47 6.27 10.93 10.48
C LYS A 47 5.51 9.64 10.86
N GLU A 48 4.55 9.72 11.78
CA GLU A 48 3.73 8.56 12.17
C GLU A 48 2.91 8.02 10.98
N LYS A 49 2.27 8.92 10.21
CA LYS A 49 1.53 8.54 8.99
C LYS A 49 2.43 7.86 7.98
N ARG A 50 3.65 8.37 7.75
CA ARG A 50 4.65 7.76 6.86
C ARG A 50 5.05 6.37 7.33
N GLU A 51 5.27 6.17 8.63
CA GLU A 51 5.63 4.85 9.16
C GLU A 51 4.51 3.83 8.97
N LYS A 52 3.25 4.22 9.23
CA LYS A 52 2.08 3.38 8.99
C LYS A 52 1.95 2.98 7.52
N LEU A 53 2.12 3.93 6.61
CA LEU A 53 2.10 3.66 5.17
C LEU A 53 3.23 2.72 4.75
N ALA A 54 4.45 2.89 5.29
CA ALA A 54 5.57 1.99 5.00
C ALA A 54 5.28 0.54 5.42
N LYS A 55 4.68 0.35 6.61
CA LYS A 55 4.25 -0.97 7.09
C LYS A 55 3.19 -1.59 6.16
N GLN A 56 2.20 -0.80 5.72
CA GLN A 56 1.17 -1.27 4.79
C GLN A 56 1.77 -1.66 3.43
N ILE A 57 2.65 -0.85 2.85
CA ILE A 57 3.32 -1.13 1.57
C ILE A 57 4.15 -2.43 1.67
N LYS A 58 4.85 -2.63 2.79
CA LYS A 58 5.65 -3.85 3.03
C LYS A 58 4.76 -5.09 3.10
N ALA A 59 3.68 -5.05 3.89
CA ALA A 59 2.74 -6.16 4.01
C ALA A 59 2.08 -6.49 2.66
N LEU A 60 1.67 -5.46 1.92
CA LEU A 60 1.07 -5.63 0.60
C LEU A 60 2.07 -6.22 -0.42
N SER A 61 3.34 -5.81 -0.34
CA SER A 61 4.39 -6.36 -1.22
C SER A 61 4.68 -7.83 -0.93
N ALA A 62 4.65 -8.24 0.35
CA ALA A 62 4.76 -9.65 0.71
C ALA A 62 3.60 -10.46 0.12
N LYS A 63 2.35 -9.97 0.28
CA LYS A 63 1.17 -10.64 -0.25
C LYS A 63 1.16 -10.79 -1.77
N ILE A 64 1.65 -9.77 -2.50
CA ILE A 64 1.84 -9.87 -3.95
C ILE A 64 2.86 -10.97 -4.28
N ALA A 65 3.99 -11.02 -3.58
CA ALA A 65 5.02 -12.01 -3.82
C ALA A 65 4.55 -13.45 -3.52
N GLU A 66 3.76 -13.64 -2.47
CA GLU A 66 3.12 -14.92 -2.14
C GLU A 66 2.21 -15.39 -3.28
N LEU A 67 1.29 -14.53 -3.74
CA LEU A 67 0.37 -14.85 -4.83
C LEU A 67 1.10 -15.16 -6.15
N THR A 68 2.15 -14.41 -6.49
CA THR A 68 2.94 -14.67 -7.70
C THR A 68 3.71 -15.99 -7.61
N ALA A 69 4.20 -16.36 -6.43
CA ALA A 69 4.91 -17.63 -6.21
C ALA A 69 3.98 -18.84 -6.27
N GLU A 70 2.76 -18.72 -5.74
CA GLU A 70 1.72 -19.76 -5.82
C GLU A 70 1.31 -20.01 -7.28
N GLU A 71 1.09 -18.96 -8.09
CA GLU A 71 0.78 -19.14 -9.52
C GLU A 71 1.94 -19.73 -10.33
N SER A 72 3.19 -19.46 -9.94
CA SER A 72 4.37 -20.01 -10.64
C SER A 72 4.66 -21.48 -10.31
N SER A 73 3.99 -22.04 -9.29
CA SER A 73 4.21 -23.40 -8.80
C SER A 73 3.14 -24.40 -9.26
N THR A 74 2.24 -23.99 -10.16
CA THR A 74 1.12 -24.79 -10.70
C THR A 74 1.24 -24.94 -12.21
#